data_AF-A0A7Z7LZM5-F1
#
_entry.id   AF-A0A7Z7LZM5-F1
#
_cell.length_a   1.000
_cell.length_b   1.000
_cell.length_c   1.000
_cell.angle_alpha   90.00
_cell.angle_beta   90.00
_cell.angle_gamma   90.00
#
_symmetry.space_group_name_H-M   'P 1'
#
loop_
_entity.id
_entity.type
_entity.pdbx_description
1 polymer ?
#
loop_
_entity_poly.entity_id
_entity_poly.type
_entity_poly.pdbx_seq_one_letter_code
_entity_poly.pdbx_strand_id
1 'polypeptide(L)'
;MSYYKMNNSILLFLLVLFPLSLFSQAKSDTVNIPELILKENSQLNFTKFNESLKYNELYPNKKIVFSGIYNRKGKVIPFSGNFVNNTKEVFFEQKPENDSIKNILTSTIISSMKVRNYYYNLIFNKKNKEVLSKFYCIEKGEGLWLFQAIKEDLKEDIKIDQDTKVNFFVKLTPDGRLSNIKSILKNNDNNNITKVYNHNFMLSFTPYKSGVKFLEYNIDIINIRNKNSIQINMNFID
;
A
#
# COMPACT_ATOMS: atom_id res chain seq x y z
N MET A 1 -5.24 25.72 -42.48
CA MET A 1 -4.86 24.51 -41.71
C MET A 1 -4.29 24.99 -40.39
N SER A 2 -5.15 25.24 -39.40
CA SER A 2 -4.79 25.89 -38.14
C SER A 2 -4.59 24.81 -37.08
N TYR A 3 -3.37 24.68 -36.58
CA TYR A 3 -3.02 23.82 -35.45
C TYR A 3 -3.73 24.31 -34.19
N TYR A 4 -4.56 23.45 -33.59
CA TYR A 4 -5.08 23.65 -32.25
C TYR A 4 -3.90 23.75 -31.26
N LYS A 5 -3.56 24.97 -30.86
CA LYS A 5 -2.76 25.22 -29.66
C LYS A 5 -3.59 24.77 -28.46
N MET A 6 -3.43 23.53 -28.05
CA MET A 6 -4.02 23.04 -26.81
C MET A 6 -3.40 23.83 -25.67
N ASN A 7 -4.21 24.64 -25.01
CA ASN A 7 -3.79 25.61 -24.01
C ASN A 7 -3.27 24.84 -22.78
N ASN A 8 -1.97 24.98 -22.46
CA ASN A 8 -1.32 24.30 -21.32
C ASN A 8 -2.07 24.50 -19.99
N SER A 9 -2.87 25.56 -19.88
CA SER A 9 -3.74 25.84 -18.74
C SER A 9 -4.86 24.82 -18.53
N ILE A 10 -5.36 24.16 -19.58
CA ILE A 10 -6.46 23.16 -19.49
C ILE A 10 -5.93 21.84 -18.94
N LEU A 11 -4.71 21.45 -19.33
CA LEU A 11 -4.04 20.26 -18.80
C LEU A 11 -3.69 20.43 -17.31
N LEU A 12 -3.31 21.65 -16.91
CA LEU A 12 -3.07 22.02 -15.51
C LEU A 12 -4.38 22.01 -14.70
N PHE A 13 -5.50 22.45 -15.28
CA PHE A 13 -6.81 22.44 -14.62
C PHE A 13 -7.35 21.02 -14.41
N LEU A 14 -7.10 20.10 -15.35
CA LEU A 14 -7.47 18.68 -15.22
C LEU A 14 -6.66 17.94 -14.14
N LEU A 15 -5.39 18.32 -13.93
CA LEU A 15 -4.55 17.78 -12.85
C LEU A 15 -4.97 18.25 -11.45
N VAL A 16 -5.70 19.36 -11.35
CA VAL A 16 -6.20 19.92 -10.07
C VAL A 16 -7.56 19.30 -9.68
N LEU A 17 -8.26 18.65 -10.61
CA LEU A 17 -9.64 18.17 -10.44
C LEU A 17 -9.81 16.68 -10.04
N PHE A 18 -8.73 15.94 -9.76
CA PHE A 18 -8.79 14.56 -9.26
C PHE A 18 -7.84 14.37 -8.06
N PRO A 19 -8.24 13.67 -6.98
CA PRO A 19 -9.19 14.11 -5.97
C PRO A 19 -8.44 14.45 -4.67
N LEU A 20 -8.50 15.71 -4.23
CA LEU A 20 -8.21 16.09 -2.84
C LEU A 20 -9.20 15.45 -1.83
N SER A 21 -10.19 14.68 -2.31
CA SER A 21 -11.22 14.00 -1.53
C SER A 21 -10.88 12.55 -1.12
N LEU A 22 -9.75 11.96 -1.53
CA LEU A 22 -9.43 10.58 -1.15
C LEU A 22 -9.02 10.39 0.31
N PHE A 23 -8.74 11.47 1.04
CA PHE A 23 -8.44 11.42 2.47
C PHE A 23 -9.11 12.58 3.22
N SER A 24 -10.44 12.66 3.13
CA SER A 24 -11.22 13.06 4.30
C SER A 24 -10.70 12.25 5.49
N GLN A 25 -10.38 12.90 6.61
CA GLN A 25 -9.91 12.28 7.84
C GLN A 25 -10.65 10.97 8.10
N ALA A 26 -10.03 9.84 7.75
CA ALA A 26 -10.51 8.55 8.18
C ALA A 26 -10.44 8.58 9.70
N LYS A 27 -11.60 8.72 10.35
CA LYS A 27 -11.79 8.38 11.76
C LYS A 27 -10.99 7.10 11.97
N SER A 28 -10.15 7.04 12.99
CA SER A 28 -9.35 5.83 13.19
C SER A 28 -10.32 4.66 13.38
N ASP A 29 -10.43 3.81 12.36
CA ASP A 29 -11.26 2.59 12.37
C ASP A 29 -10.68 1.52 13.30
N THR A 30 -9.93 1.93 14.33
CA THR A 30 -9.58 1.09 15.46
C THR A 30 -10.82 0.94 16.32
N VAL A 31 -11.69 0.01 15.94
CA VAL A 31 -12.75 -0.47 16.83
C VAL A 31 -12.05 -1.05 18.06
N ASN A 32 -12.31 -0.46 19.23
CA ASN A 32 -11.82 -0.99 20.50
C ASN A 32 -12.65 -2.24 20.85
N ILE A 33 -12.33 -3.37 20.24
CA ILE A 33 -12.97 -4.67 20.53
C ILE A 33 -12.22 -5.29 21.72
N PRO A 34 -12.92 -5.78 22.77
CA PRO A 34 -12.29 -6.48 23.88
C PRO A 34 -11.45 -7.68 23.41
N GLU A 35 -10.22 -7.78 23.93
CA GLU A 35 -9.19 -8.74 23.48
C GLU A 35 -9.60 -10.22 23.61
N LEU A 36 -10.42 -10.55 24.62
CA LEU A 36 -10.95 -11.91 24.82
C LEU A 36 -11.88 -12.35 23.67
N ILE A 37 -12.76 -11.46 23.21
CA ILE A 37 -13.72 -11.71 22.11
C ILE A 37 -12.99 -11.76 20.76
N LEU A 38 -11.86 -11.06 20.64
CA LEU A 38 -11.00 -11.09 19.47
C LEU A 38 -10.32 -12.46 19.31
N LYS A 39 -9.84 -13.09 20.39
CA LYS A 39 -9.11 -14.38 20.31
C LYS A 39 -9.98 -15.51 19.78
N GLU A 40 -11.17 -15.72 20.35
CA GLU A 40 -12.05 -16.85 19.99
C GLU A 40 -12.60 -16.73 18.56
N ASN A 41 -12.97 -15.53 18.14
CA ASN A 41 -13.53 -15.31 16.80
C ASN A 41 -12.46 -15.24 15.71
N SER A 42 -11.21 -14.92 16.05
CA SER A 42 -10.13 -14.75 15.08
C SER A 42 -9.84 -16.03 14.31
N GLN A 43 -9.73 -17.18 14.99
CA GLN A 43 -9.41 -18.45 14.31
C GLN A 43 -10.52 -18.87 13.35
N LEU A 44 -11.78 -18.75 13.77
CA LEU A 44 -12.94 -19.04 12.91
C LEU A 44 -12.96 -18.11 11.69
N ASN A 45 -12.74 -16.81 11.90
CA ASN A 45 -12.67 -15.83 10.82
C ASN A 45 -11.49 -16.08 9.88
N PHE A 46 -10.35 -16.51 10.40
CA PHE A 46 -9.19 -16.87 9.59
C PHE A 46 -9.47 -18.10 8.71
N THR A 47 -10.16 -19.11 9.25
CA THR A 47 -10.63 -20.25 8.46
C THR A 47 -11.59 -19.80 7.35
N LYS A 48 -12.62 -19.01 7.68
CA LYS A 48 -13.57 -18.46 6.70
C LYS A 48 -12.88 -17.61 5.64
N PHE A 49 -11.89 -16.79 6.02
CA PHE A 49 -11.10 -16.02 5.08
C PHE A 49 -10.37 -16.92 4.07
N ASN A 50 -9.73 -17.99 4.55
CA ASN A 50 -9.02 -18.94 3.69
C ASN A 50 -9.97 -19.70 2.76
N GLU A 51 -11.17 -20.06 3.22
CA GLU A 51 -12.22 -20.68 2.40
C GLU A 51 -12.80 -19.71 1.36
N SER A 52 -12.90 -18.43 1.72
CA SER A 52 -13.38 -17.37 0.83
C SER A 52 -12.36 -17.01 -0.25
N LEU A 53 -11.06 -17.15 0.03
CA LEU A 53 -9.98 -16.91 -0.91
C LEU A 53 -9.77 -18.11 -1.86
N LYS A 54 -10.58 -18.17 -2.92
CA LYS A 54 -10.61 -19.31 -3.86
C LYS A 54 -9.49 -19.28 -4.90
N TYR A 55 -9.05 -18.10 -5.30
CA TYR A 55 -8.12 -17.91 -6.40
C TYR A 55 -6.83 -17.24 -5.92
N ASN A 56 -5.72 -17.97 -6.01
CA ASN A 56 -4.43 -17.59 -5.43
C ASN A 56 -3.30 -17.43 -6.46
N GLU A 57 -3.62 -17.56 -7.75
CA GLU A 57 -2.65 -17.37 -8.81
C GLU A 57 -2.44 -15.88 -9.11
N LEU A 58 -1.18 -15.43 -9.04
CA LEU A 58 -0.79 -14.10 -9.48
C LEU A 58 -0.07 -14.19 -10.82
N TYR A 59 -0.65 -13.52 -11.81
CA TYR A 59 -0.05 -13.40 -13.12
C TYR A 59 0.89 -12.20 -13.16
N PRO A 60 2.04 -12.30 -13.85
CA PRO A 60 2.95 -11.19 -14.00
C PRO A 60 2.35 -10.13 -14.93
N ASN A 61 2.66 -8.86 -14.64
CA ASN A 61 2.46 -7.74 -15.55
C ASN A 61 3.71 -7.54 -16.42
N LYS A 62 3.56 -6.97 -17.63
CA LYS A 62 4.70 -6.71 -18.52
C LYS A 62 5.54 -5.52 -18.06
N LYS A 63 4.89 -4.48 -17.53
CA LYS A 63 5.55 -3.21 -17.22
C LYS A 63 4.95 -2.57 -15.98
N ILE A 64 5.77 -1.82 -15.25
CA ILE A 64 5.35 -1.03 -14.10
C ILE A 64 5.76 0.42 -14.36
N VAL A 65 4.77 1.30 -14.44
CA VAL A 65 4.96 2.74 -14.56
C VAL A 65 4.64 3.38 -13.22
N PHE A 66 5.37 4.41 -12.83
CA PHE A 66 5.09 5.18 -11.62
C PHE A 66 5.03 6.67 -11.92
N SER A 67 4.22 7.37 -11.14
CA SER A 67 4.17 8.82 -11.07
C SER A 67 3.95 9.25 -9.63
N GLY A 68 4.32 10.47 -9.28
CA GLY A 68 4.19 10.91 -7.90
C GLY A 68 4.68 12.32 -7.65
N ILE A 69 4.56 12.71 -6.38
CA ILE A 69 4.95 14.02 -5.87
C ILE A 69 5.76 13.83 -4.62
N TYR A 70 6.92 14.48 -4.56
CA TYR A 70 7.72 14.64 -3.35
C TYR A 70 7.58 16.08 -2.84
N ASN A 71 6.87 16.24 -1.72
CA ASN A 71 6.81 17.48 -0.98
C ASN A 71 8.00 17.56 -0.03
N ARG A 72 8.95 18.45 -0.32
CA ARG A 72 10.15 18.65 0.50
C ARG A 72 10.22 20.10 0.97
N LYS A 73 10.08 20.34 2.27
CA LYS A 73 10.15 21.68 2.88
C LYS A 73 9.23 22.69 2.16
N GLY A 74 8.03 22.26 1.79
CA GLY A 74 7.05 23.09 1.06
C GLY A 74 7.25 23.17 -0.46
N LYS A 75 8.34 22.65 -1.02
CA LYS A 75 8.53 22.53 -2.48
C LYS A 75 7.91 21.23 -3.00
N VAL A 76 7.06 21.36 -4.01
CA VAL A 76 6.46 20.23 -4.74
C VAL A 76 7.42 19.80 -5.84
N ILE A 77 7.88 18.55 -5.81
CA ILE A 77 8.78 17.98 -6.82
C ILE A 77 8.05 16.79 -7.49
N PRO A 78 7.48 16.97 -8.69
CA PRO A 78 6.87 15.86 -9.42
C PRO A 78 7.94 14.90 -9.93
N PHE A 79 7.58 13.62 -10.05
CA PHE A 79 8.43 12.61 -10.68
C PHE A 79 7.58 11.56 -11.39
N SER A 80 8.13 10.96 -12.44
CA SER A 80 7.52 9.85 -13.17
C SER A 80 8.61 8.95 -13.75
N GLY A 81 8.25 7.73 -14.08
CA GLY A 81 9.20 6.74 -14.54
C GLY A 81 8.66 5.33 -14.65
N ASN A 82 9.60 4.39 -14.78
CA ASN A 82 9.35 2.99 -14.97
C ASN A 82 10.19 2.17 -13.97
N PHE A 83 9.62 1.09 -13.46
CA PHE A 83 10.33 0.12 -12.63
C PHE A 83 10.46 -1.22 -13.37
N VAL A 84 11.67 -1.74 -13.47
CA VAL A 84 11.94 -3.04 -14.10
C VAL A 84 12.03 -4.11 -13.02
N ASN A 85 11.05 -5.02 -12.98
CA ASN A 85 10.88 -5.96 -11.87
C ASN A 85 12.08 -6.94 -11.71
N ASN A 86 12.70 -7.35 -12.82
CA ASN A 86 13.79 -8.34 -12.80
C ASN A 86 15.11 -7.74 -12.30
N THR A 87 15.49 -6.57 -12.81
CA THR A 87 16.73 -5.87 -12.44
C THR A 87 16.57 -4.98 -11.21
N LYS A 88 15.32 -4.74 -10.77
CA LYS A 88 14.95 -3.79 -9.70
C LYS A 88 15.42 -2.36 -9.99
N GLU A 89 15.53 -2.02 -11.26
CA GLU A 89 15.98 -0.70 -11.72
C GLU A 89 14.84 0.30 -11.78
N VAL A 90 15.16 1.55 -11.45
CA VAL A 90 14.26 2.70 -11.49
C VAL A 90 14.74 3.64 -12.59
N PHE A 91 13.91 3.84 -13.61
CA PHE A 91 14.18 4.77 -14.69
C PHE A 91 13.24 5.96 -14.61
N PHE A 92 13.76 7.15 -14.38
CA PHE A 92 12.95 8.37 -14.38
C PHE A 92 12.80 8.91 -15.81
N GLU A 93 11.60 9.35 -16.17
CA GLU A 93 11.33 10.01 -17.46
C GLU A 93 12.06 11.36 -17.55
N GLN A 94 12.06 12.11 -16.44
CA GLN A 94 12.81 13.34 -16.30
C GLN A 94 13.87 13.17 -15.22
N LYS A 95 15.09 13.65 -15.48
CA LYS A 95 16.18 13.59 -14.50
C LYS A 95 15.75 14.36 -13.23
N PRO A 96 15.78 13.73 -12.03
CA PRO A 96 15.52 14.45 -10.80
C PRO A 96 16.51 15.61 -10.61
N GLU A 97 16.07 16.67 -9.94
CA GLU A 97 16.80 17.94 -9.77
C GLU A 97 18.25 17.76 -9.29
N ASN A 98 18.52 16.77 -8.44
CA ASN A 98 19.87 16.41 -8.01
C ASN A 98 19.94 14.95 -7.54
N ASP A 99 21.16 14.45 -7.34
CA ASP A 99 21.41 13.06 -6.95
C ASP A 99 20.85 12.71 -5.57
N SER A 100 20.78 13.68 -4.64
CA SER A 100 20.16 13.44 -3.33
C SER A 100 18.67 13.12 -3.47
N ILE A 101 17.93 13.90 -4.26
CA ILE A 101 16.50 13.64 -4.53
C ILE A 101 16.34 12.33 -5.29
N LYS A 102 17.16 12.10 -6.32
CA LYS A 102 17.16 10.85 -7.09
C LYS A 102 17.31 9.63 -6.17
N ASN A 103 18.28 9.65 -5.26
CA ASN A 103 18.55 8.53 -4.36
C ASN A 103 17.39 8.27 -3.38
N ILE A 104 16.77 9.33 -2.83
CA ILE A 104 15.58 9.20 -1.98
C ILE A 104 14.43 8.56 -2.74
N LEU A 105 14.12 9.06 -3.94
CA LEU A 105 13.01 8.54 -4.76
C LEU A 105 13.26 7.09 -5.17
N THR A 106 14.45 6.77 -5.67
CA THR A 106 14.83 5.40 -6.04
C THR A 106 14.69 4.43 -4.87
N SER A 107 15.26 4.77 -3.71
CA SER A 107 15.17 3.93 -2.51
C SER A 107 13.73 3.72 -2.05
N THR A 108 12.91 4.79 -2.12
CA THR A 108 11.49 4.74 -1.75
C THR A 108 10.70 3.84 -2.69
N ILE A 109 10.91 3.94 -4.01
CA ILE A 109 10.26 3.08 -5.01
C ILE A 109 10.66 1.62 -4.80
N ILE A 110 11.95 1.33 -4.64
CA ILE A 110 12.43 -0.04 -4.38
C ILE A 110 11.83 -0.61 -3.09
N SER A 111 11.80 0.18 -2.01
CA SER A 111 11.23 -0.24 -0.73
C SER A 111 9.73 -0.48 -0.82
N SER A 112 9.02 0.36 -1.57
CA SER A 112 7.61 0.20 -1.89
C SER A 112 7.32 -1.13 -2.58
N MET A 113 8.15 -1.52 -3.54
CA MET A 113 8.04 -2.81 -4.23
C MET A 113 8.28 -4.00 -3.29
N LYS A 114 9.19 -3.87 -2.32
CA LYS A 114 9.38 -4.88 -1.26
C LYS A 114 8.14 -5.01 -0.38
N VAL A 115 7.53 -3.89 0.02
CA VAL A 115 6.28 -3.87 0.81
C VAL A 115 5.15 -4.56 0.04
N ARG A 116 4.95 -4.23 -1.24
CA ARG A 116 3.99 -4.91 -2.11
C ARG A 116 4.18 -6.42 -2.10
N ASN A 117 5.42 -6.88 -2.34
CA ASN A 117 5.75 -8.30 -2.38
C ASN A 117 5.50 -8.97 -1.03
N TYR A 118 5.81 -8.29 0.09
CA TYR A 118 5.57 -8.81 1.42
C TYR A 118 4.07 -9.07 1.66
N TYR A 119 3.20 -8.08 1.44
CA TYR A 119 1.77 -8.23 1.67
C TYR A 119 1.13 -9.25 0.73
N TYR A 120 1.52 -9.26 -0.54
CA TYR A 120 1.08 -10.30 -1.48
C TYR A 120 1.47 -11.71 -0.96
N ASN A 121 2.74 -11.89 -0.60
CA ASN A 121 3.22 -13.18 -0.13
C ASN A 121 2.58 -13.58 1.21
N LEU A 122 2.26 -12.63 2.08
CA LEU A 122 1.58 -12.90 3.36
C LEU A 122 0.21 -13.54 3.14
N ILE A 123 -0.53 -13.11 2.11
CA ILE A 123 -1.86 -13.62 1.78
C ILE A 123 -1.81 -14.97 1.05
N PHE A 124 -0.92 -15.12 0.08
CA PHE A 124 -0.97 -16.24 -0.86
C PHE A 124 0.04 -17.37 -0.60
N ASN A 125 1.16 -17.09 0.06
CA ASN A 125 2.18 -18.11 0.30
C ASN A 125 1.81 -18.94 1.54
N LYS A 126 1.63 -20.26 1.38
CA LYS A 126 1.31 -21.18 2.49
C LYS A 126 2.27 -21.04 3.68
N LYS A 127 3.58 -20.87 3.44
CA LYS A 127 4.58 -20.69 4.51
C LYS A 127 4.37 -19.40 5.30
N ASN A 128 3.88 -18.35 4.63
CA ASN A 128 3.62 -17.06 5.28
C ASN A 128 2.19 -16.96 5.83
N LYS A 129 1.27 -17.86 5.45
CA LYS A 129 -0.06 -17.94 6.08
C LYS A 129 0.02 -18.27 7.57
N GLU A 130 1.06 -18.98 8.01
CA GLU A 130 1.36 -19.18 9.43
C GLU A 130 1.73 -17.87 10.15
N VAL A 131 2.32 -16.91 9.44
CA VAL A 131 2.55 -15.56 9.97
C VAL A 131 1.23 -14.78 9.99
N LEU A 132 0.41 -14.91 8.96
CA LEU A 132 -0.90 -14.26 8.88
C LEU A 132 -1.86 -14.75 9.97
N SER A 133 -1.81 -16.04 10.34
CA SER A 133 -2.64 -16.59 11.42
C SER A 133 -2.30 -16.02 12.81
N LYS A 134 -1.16 -15.36 12.95
CA LYS A 134 -0.77 -14.65 14.19
C LYS A 134 -1.41 -13.26 14.30
N PHE A 135 -2.10 -12.80 13.26
CA PHE A 135 -2.93 -11.60 13.30
C PHE A 135 -4.35 -11.95 13.74
N TYR A 136 -4.99 -11.04 14.46
CA TYR A 136 -6.42 -11.12 14.69
C TYR A 136 -7.16 -10.89 13.38
N CYS A 137 -7.91 -11.89 12.93
CA CYS A 137 -8.73 -11.83 11.72
C CYS A 137 -10.17 -11.44 12.09
N ILE A 138 -10.63 -10.31 11.56
CA ILE A 138 -11.95 -9.75 11.87
C ILE A 138 -12.71 -9.57 10.55
N GLU A 139 -13.82 -10.28 10.40
CA GLU A 139 -14.75 -10.06 9.29
C GLU A 139 -15.48 -8.72 9.48
N LYS A 140 -15.48 -7.89 8.43
CA LYS A 140 -16.18 -6.58 8.41
C LYS A 140 -17.40 -6.59 7.50
N GLY A 141 -17.72 -7.73 6.89
CA GLY A 141 -18.81 -7.90 5.93
C GLY A 141 -18.41 -7.61 4.48
N GLU A 142 -19.24 -8.03 3.53
CA GLU A 142 -19.05 -7.82 2.08
C GLU A 142 -17.69 -8.33 1.55
N GLY A 143 -17.10 -9.36 2.15
CA GLY A 143 -15.77 -9.85 1.78
C GLY A 143 -14.60 -8.94 2.21
N LEU A 144 -14.83 -7.99 3.13
CA LEU A 144 -13.78 -7.18 3.76
C LEU A 144 -13.33 -7.83 5.07
N TRP A 145 -12.01 -7.97 5.22
CA TRP A 145 -11.36 -8.57 6.37
C TRP A 145 -10.32 -7.61 6.94
N LEU A 146 -10.26 -7.47 8.26
CA LEU A 146 -9.23 -6.72 8.97
C LEU A 146 -8.28 -7.71 9.65
N PHE A 147 -6.99 -7.55 9.38
CA PHE A 147 -5.91 -8.23 10.08
C PHE A 147 -5.23 -7.23 11.00
N GLN A 148 -5.27 -7.53 12.30
CA GLN A 148 -4.74 -6.67 13.34
C GLN A 148 -3.65 -7.38 14.14
N ALA A 149 -2.45 -6.79 14.16
CA ALA A 149 -1.38 -7.20 15.06
C ALA A 149 -1.68 -6.70 16.48
N ILE A 150 -1.70 -7.60 17.48
CA ILE A 150 -1.66 -7.20 18.90
C ILE A 150 -0.31 -7.61 19.50
N LYS A 151 0.15 -6.77 20.42
CA LYS A 151 1.50 -6.63 20.94
C LYS A 151 2.10 -7.89 21.58
N GLU A 152 1.31 -8.88 22.00
CA GLU A 152 1.81 -10.00 22.80
C GLU A 152 2.24 -11.22 21.97
N ASP A 153 1.52 -11.57 20.90
CA ASP A 153 1.73 -12.84 20.16
C ASP A 153 2.71 -12.73 18.95
N LEU A 154 3.07 -11.51 18.53
CA LEU A 154 3.92 -11.27 17.34
C LEU A 154 5.37 -10.88 17.64
N LYS A 155 5.75 -10.85 18.93
CA LYS A 155 7.08 -10.39 19.41
C LYS A 155 8.25 -11.25 18.92
N GLU A 156 8.03 -12.53 18.66
CA GLU A 156 9.12 -13.46 18.32
C GLU A 156 9.37 -13.59 16.81
N ASP A 157 8.35 -13.41 15.98
CA ASP A 157 8.42 -13.73 14.55
C ASP A 157 8.62 -12.53 13.63
N ILE A 158 8.16 -11.36 14.05
CA ILE A 158 8.20 -10.16 13.24
C ILE A 158 9.13 -9.17 13.95
N LYS A 159 10.37 -9.05 13.45
CA LYS A 159 11.37 -8.07 13.91
C LYS A 159 10.96 -6.62 13.57
N ILE A 160 9.77 -6.18 14.02
CA ILE A 160 9.26 -4.82 13.88
C ILE A 160 9.16 -4.21 15.29
N ASP A 161 9.66 -2.99 15.41
CA ASP A 161 9.88 -2.30 16.67
C ASP A 161 8.55 -1.84 17.35
N GLN A 162 8.19 -2.59 18.41
CA GLN A 162 7.37 -2.38 19.63
C GLN A 162 6.12 -1.46 19.69
N ASP A 163 5.96 -0.43 18.85
CA ASP A 163 4.87 0.57 18.98
C ASP A 163 3.91 0.61 17.79
N THR A 164 4.16 -0.24 16.81
CA THR A 164 3.54 -0.14 15.50
C THR A 164 2.41 -1.16 15.40
N LYS A 165 1.15 -0.74 15.61
CA LYS A 165 -0.02 -1.57 15.28
C LYS A 165 -0.08 -1.73 13.76
N VAL A 166 0.51 -2.80 13.23
CA VAL A 166 0.39 -3.12 11.80
C VAL A 166 -1.01 -3.68 11.57
N ASN A 167 -1.91 -2.80 11.13
CA ASN A 167 -3.26 -3.14 10.75
C ASN A 167 -3.39 -3.03 9.23
N PHE A 168 -3.99 -4.03 8.62
CA PHE A 168 -4.30 -3.98 7.20
C PHE A 168 -5.62 -4.66 6.90
N PHE A 169 -6.25 -4.19 5.83
CA PHE A 169 -7.49 -4.71 5.32
C PHE A 169 -7.21 -5.50 4.05
N VAL A 170 -8.00 -6.56 3.87
CA VAL A 170 -8.01 -7.39 2.67
C VAL A 170 -9.45 -7.43 2.18
N LYS A 171 -9.68 -7.00 0.95
CA LYS A 171 -10.99 -7.10 0.29
C LYS A 171 -10.94 -8.21 -0.74
N LEU A 172 -11.90 -9.12 -0.67
CA LEU A 172 -12.15 -10.13 -1.69
C LEU A 172 -13.33 -9.71 -2.56
N THR A 173 -13.30 -10.12 -3.82
CA THR A 173 -14.47 -10.06 -4.71
C THR A 173 -15.48 -11.15 -4.35
N PRO A 174 -16.75 -11.06 -4.78
CA PRO A 174 -17.78 -12.07 -4.46
C PRO A 174 -17.45 -13.49 -4.91
N ASP A 175 -16.65 -13.64 -5.97
CA ASP A 175 -16.17 -14.92 -6.49
C ASP A 175 -14.91 -15.43 -5.78
N GLY A 176 -14.37 -14.69 -4.81
CA GLY A 176 -13.25 -15.14 -3.98
C GLY A 176 -11.86 -14.82 -4.53
N ARG A 177 -11.73 -13.83 -5.42
CA ARG A 177 -10.43 -13.27 -5.85
C ARG A 177 -10.04 -12.11 -4.94
N LEU A 178 -8.74 -11.83 -4.85
CA LEU A 178 -8.27 -10.65 -4.15
C LEU A 178 -8.62 -9.39 -4.94
N SER A 179 -9.27 -8.42 -4.30
CA SER A 179 -9.58 -7.11 -4.89
C SER A 179 -8.55 -6.07 -4.47
N ASN A 180 -8.28 -5.94 -3.17
CA ASN A 180 -7.26 -5.02 -2.68
C ASN A 180 -6.71 -5.40 -1.31
N ILE A 181 -5.52 -4.87 -1.01
CA ILE A 181 -4.92 -4.84 0.32
C ILE A 181 -4.65 -3.37 0.69
N LYS A 182 -5.15 -2.93 1.83
CA LYS A 182 -4.93 -1.57 2.34
C LYS A 182 -4.22 -1.62 3.69
N SER A 183 -3.16 -0.86 3.88
CA SER A 183 -2.56 -0.69 5.20
C SER A 183 -2.51 0.78 5.57
N ILE A 184 -2.73 1.05 6.86
CA ILE A 184 -2.61 2.38 7.45
C ILE A 184 -1.69 2.26 8.65
N LEU A 185 -0.48 2.78 8.50
CA LEU A 185 0.49 2.89 9.56
C LEU A 185 0.55 4.34 10.05
N LYS A 186 0.00 4.57 11.24
CA LYS A 186 0.10 5.86 11.92
C LYS A 186 1.09 5.74 13.07
N ASN A 187 2.10 6.57 13.04
CA ASN A 187 2.98 6.82 14.16
C ASN A 187 2.49 8.07 14.90
N ASN A 188 2.21 7.89 16.18
CA ASN A 188 1.78 8.99 17.05
C ASN A 188 2.89 9.44 18.00
N ASP A 189 4.05 8.76 17.97
CA ASP A 189 5.18 9.10 18.84
C ASP A 189 6.07 10.15 18.18
N ASN A 190 5.86 11.41 18.58
CA ASN A 190 6.66 12.54 18.11
C ASN A 190 8.08 12.57 18.73
N ASN A 191 8.36 11.76 19.76
CA ASN A 191 9.60 11.83 20.52
C ASN A 191 10.66 10.83 20.02
N ASN A 192 10.27 9.76 19.34
CA ASN A 192 11.21 8.74 18.88
C ASN A 192 11.71 9.01 17.45
N ILE A 193 12.99 9.37 17.33
CA ILE A 193 13.66 9.75 16.06
C ILE A 193 13.62 8.63 15.01
N THR A 194 13.56 7.37 15.43
CA THR A 194 13.55 6.22 14.52
C THR A 194 12.19 5.95 13.88
N LYS A 195 11.11 6.56 14.40
CA LYS A 195 9.71 6.19 14.14
C LYS A 195 8.89 7.40 13.62
N VAL A 196 9.45 8.20 12.72
CA VAL A 196 8.87 9.49 12.31
C VAL A 196 7.97 9.44 11.05
N TYR A 197 7.66 8.26 10.52
CA TYR A 197 6.94 8.15 9.25
C TYR A 197 5.57 7.46 9.41
N ASN A 198 4.54 8.13 8.89
CA ASN A 198 3.27 7.49 8.56
C ASN A 198 3.37 6.90 7.16
N HIS A 199 2.83 5.69 6.99
CA HIS A 199 2.78 5.01 5.70
C HIS A 199 1.37 4.50 5.45
N ASN A 200 0.75 4.98 4.38
CA ASN A 200 -0.51 4.46 3.90
C ASN A 200 -0.30 3.85 2.53
N PHE A 201 -0.90 2.70 2.27
CA PHE A 201 -0.94 2.19 0.92
C PHE A 201 -2.26 1.49 0.59
N MET A 202 -2.54 1.43 -0.70
CA MET A 202 -3.59 0.61 -1.30
C MET A 202 -3.01 -0.14 -2.49
N LEU A 203 -2.99 -1.46 -2.41
CA LEU A 203 -2.57 -2.35 -3.49
C LEU A 203 -3.81 -3.00 -4.09
N SER A 204 -4.10 -2.68 -5.33
CA SER A 204 -5.29 -3.11 -6.05
C SER A 204 -4.97 -4.18 -7.08
N PHE A 205 -5.94 -5.08 -7.29
CA PHE A 205 -5.84 -6.22 -8.18
C PHE A 205 -7.00 -6.22 -9.17
N THR A 206 -6.77 -6.78 -10.35
CA THR A 206 -7.81 -7.04 -11.34
C THR A 206 -7.94 -8.55 -11.58
N PRO A 207 -9.17 -9.09 -11.74
CA PRO A 207 -9.36 -10.47 -12.17
C PRO A 207 -8.63 -10.77 -13.48
N TYR A 208 -7.98 -11.94 -13.57
CA TYR A 208 -7.33 -12.41 -14.79
C TYR A 208 -7.25 -13.93 -14.82
N LYS A 209 -7.87 -14.56 -15.83
CA LYS A 209 -7.97 -16.04 -15.95
C LYS A 209 -8.44 -16.68 -14.63
N SER A 210 -7.73 -17.69 -14.12
CA SER A 210 -7.96 -18.37 -12.83
C SER A 210 -7.39 -17.62 -11.62
N GLY A 211 -6.98 -16.36 -11.77
CA GLY A 211 -6.28 -15.63 -10.72
C GLY A 211 -6.48 -14.12 -10.82
N VAL A 212 -5.43 -13.39 -10.48
CA VAL A 212 -5.39 -11.93 -10.47
C VAL A 212 -4.10 -11.39 -11.07
N LYS A 213 -4.13 -10.11 -11.46
CA LYS A 213 -2.94 -9.29 -11.73
C LYS A 213 -2.92 -8.09 -10.81
N PHE A 214 -1.74 -7.53 -10.57
CA PHE A 214 -1.69 -6.18 -10.03
C PHE A 214 -2.34 -5.22 -11.03
N LEU A 215 -3.13 -4.29 -10.49
CA LEU A 215 -3.77 -3.22 -11.26
C LEU A 215 -3.07 -1.91 -10.95
N GLU A 216 -3.06 -1.54 -9.67
CA GLU A 216 -2.55 -0.26 -9.18
C GLU A 216 -1.94 -0.42 -7.79
N TYR A 217 -1.00 0.46 -7.45
CA TYR A 217 -0.43 0.55 -6.12
C TYR A 217 -0.18 2.00 -5.74
N ASN A 218 -0.98 2.50 -4.80
CA ASN A 218 -0.97 3.87 -4.32
C ASN A 218 -0.34 3.92 -2.93
N ILE A 219 0.57 4.86 -2.72
CA ILE A 219 1.42 4.94 -1.53
C ILE A 219 1.54 6.39 -1.11
N ASP A 220 1.38 6.64 0.18
CA ASP A 220 1.64 7.93 0.80
C ASP A 220 2.54 7.73 2.01
N ILE A 221 3.67 8.42 2.03
CA ILE A 221 4.67 8.39 3.08
C ILE A 221 4.82 9.80 3.61
N ILE A 222 4.52 10.01 4.89
CA ILE A 222 4.56 11.34 5.50
C ILE A 222 5.51 11.30 6.69
N ASN A 223 6.54 12.13 6.67
CA ASN A 223 7.35 12.41 7.85
C ASN A 223 6.59 13.38 8.76
N ILE A 224 6.14 12.91 9.91
CA ILE A 224 5.28 13.70 10.82
C ILE A 224 6.02 14.88 11.45
N ARG A 225 7.36 14.80 11.56
CA ARG A 225 8.19 15.83 12.20
C ARG A 225 8.45 17.03 11.30
N ASN A 226 8.81 16.78 10.04
CA ASN A 226 9.19 17.85 9.10
C ASN A 226 8.16 18.07 7.98
N LYS A 227 7.05 17.31 7.99
CA LYS A 227 5.96 17.36 7.00
C LYS A 227 6.39 17.07 5.57
N ASN A 228 7.61 16.55 5.34
CA ASN A 228 7.97 16.05 4.03
C ASN A 228 7.09 14.84 3.70
N SER A 229 6.60 14.74 2.48
CA SER A 229 5.79 13.60 2.05
C SER A 229 6.14 13.13 0.66
N ILE A 230 6.02 11.83 0.41
CA ILE A 230 6.17 11.22 -0.91
C ILE A 230 4.89 10.47 -1.21
N GLN A 231 4.22 10.88 -2.28
CA GLN A 231 3.07 10.17 -2.85
C GLN A 231 3.50 9.49 -4.13
N ILE A 232 3.17 8.20 -4.27
CA ILE A 232 3.51 7.38 -5.43
C ILE A 232 2.26 6.65 -5.89
N ASN A 233 1.95 6.78 -7.18
CA ASN A 233 0.96 5.96 -7.87
C ASN A 233 1.70 5.09 -8.88
N MET A 234 1.55 3.77 -8.76
CA MET A 234 2.12 2.81 -9.70
C MET A 234 1.00 2.09 -10.47
N ASN A 235 1.10 2.06 -11.79
CA ASN A 235 0.19 1.31 -12.65
C ASN A 235 0.92 0.11 -13.24
N PHE A 236 0.22 -1.02 -13.27
CA PHE A 236 0.75 -2.28 -13.76
C PHE A 236 0.15 -2.58 -15.14
N ILE A 237 1.00 -2.55 -16.16
CA ILE A 237 0.59 -2.62 -17.56
C ILE A 237 0.93 -4.00 -18.12
N ASP A 238 -0.01 -4.51 -18.93
CA ASP A 238 0.08 -5.77 -19.65
C ASP A 238 0.54 -5.68 -21.09
#